data_AF-A0A3C1MX09-F1
#
_entry.id   AF-A0A3C1MX09-F1
#
_cell.length_a   1.000
_cell.length_b   1.000
_cell.length_c   1.000
_cell.angle_alpha   90.00
_cell.angle_beta   90.00
_cell.angle_gamma   90.00
#
_symmetry.space_group_name_H-M   'P 1'
#
loop_
_entity.id
_entity.type
_entity.pdbx_description
1 polymer ?
#
loop_
_entity_poly.entity_id
_entity_poly.type
_entity_poly.pdbx_seq_one_letter_code
_entity_poly.pdbx_strand_id
1 'polypeptide(L)'
;MQPNFFNRVAGIALALGANAPLCAATNPSSSEADYFNDLPVVLSASHLSQPQQEAPAAVTVIDQEMIRASGFREIPDLFRLVPGFSVSNYTGSIPVVTYHGMSDAYSRRMQVLVDGRSIYNVGFGQVNWRDLPLAIEDIERIEIVRGPNAATYGPNAFLAVINIITKHAAETHGNRASISAGQDSIRDGMLRHGGQYGALDYRVTVVQKQDERYKDFP
;
A
#
# COMPACT_ATOMS: atom_id res chain seq x y z
N MET A 1 -36.50 6.43 -7.31
CA MET A 1 -36.47 5.71 -8.59
C MET A 1 -35.07 5.88 -9.16
N GLN A 2 -34.17 4.94 -8.85
CA GLN A 2 -32.79 4.87 -9.33
C GLN A 2 -32.60 3.47 -9.91
N PRO A 3 -31.76 3.29 -10.95
CA PRO A 3 -31.09 2.03 -11.15
C PRO A 3 -29.57 2.18 -10.91
N ASN A 4 -29.08 1.30 -10.05
CA ASN A 4 -27.68 1.03 -9.75
C ASN A 4 -27.03 0.30 -10.94
N PHE A 5 -25.85 0.73 -11.38
CA PHE A 5 -25.00 -0.05 -12.29
C PHE A 5 -23.74 -0.51 -11.55
N PHE A 6 -23.77 -1.76 -11.08
CA PHE A 6 -22.60 -2.51 -10.64
C PHE A 6 -22.13 -3.36 -11.84
N ASN A 7 -21.12 -2.91 -12.59
CA ASN A 7 -20.50 -3.74 -13.61
C ASN A 7 -19.34 -4.53 -13.00
N ARG A 8 -19.56 -5.84 -12.84
CA ARG A 8 -18.52 -6.82 -12.53
C ARG A 8 -17.77 -7.16 -13.83
N VAL A 9 -16.46 -6.88 -13.87
CA VAL A 9 -15.59 -7.32 -14.97
C VAL A 9 -15.29 -8.81 -14.76
N ALA A 10 -15.78 -9.65 -15.69
CA ALA A 10 -15.44 -11.07 -15.77
C ALA A 10 -14.16 -11.24 -16.60
N GLY A 11 -13.07 -11.69 -15.97
CA GLY A 11 -11.86 -12.11 -16.68
C GLY A 11 -12.06 -13.48 -17.31
N ILE A 12 -11.88 -13.59 -18.63
CA ILE A 12 -11.91 -14.86 -19.36
C ILE A 12 -10.49 -15.45 -19.33
N ALA A 13 -10.30 -16.57 -18.61
CA ALA A 13 -9.11 -17.41 -18.70
C ALA A 13 -9.37 -18.54 -19.71
N LEU A 14 -8.58 -18.60 -20.78
CA LEU A 14 -8.63 -19.69 -21.75
C LEU A 14 -7.73 -20.83 -21.24
N ALA A 15 -8.33 -21.86 -20.62
CA ALA A 15 -7.64 -23.07 -20.20
C ALA A 15 -7.86 -24.19 -21.23
N LEU A 16 -6.79 -24.62 -21.89
CA LEU A 16 -6.77 -25.84 -22.70
C LEU A 16 -6.66 -27.07 -21.78
N GLY A 17 -7.79 -27.74 -21.57
CA GLY A 17 -7.92 -29.19 -21.39
C GLY A 17 -7.21 -29.88 -20.22
N ALA A 18 -7.90 -30.00 -19.08
CA ALA A 18 -7.95 -31.22 -18.27
C ALA A 18 -9.24 -31.18 -17.42
N ASN A 19 -10.11 -32.19 -17.53
CA ASN A 19 -11.30 -32.33 -16.71
C ASN A 19 -10.91 -32.52 -15.24
N ALA A 20 -10.95 -31.44 -14.46
CA ALA A 20 -10.89 -31.49 -13.00
C ALA A 20 -12.31 -31.32 -12.43
N PRO A 21 -12.71 -32.08 -11.40
CA PRO A 21 -14.01 -31.91 -10.78
C PRO A 21 -14.10 -30.51 -10.18
N LEU A 22 -15.24 -29.87 -10.41
CA LEU A 22 -15.58 -28.56 -9.87
C LEU A 22 -15.74 -28.70 -8.35
N CYS A 23 -14.65 -28.58 -7.59
CA CYS A 23 -14.72 -28.44 -6.14
C CYS A 23 -15.49 -27.16 -5.83
N ALA A 24 -16.64 -27.31 -5.17
CA ALA A 24 -17.38 -26.21 -4.60
C ALA A 24 -16.45 -25.37 -3.73
N ALA A 25 -16.35 -24.07 -3.99
CA ALA A 25 -15.65 -23.13 -3.13
C ALA A 25 -16.41 -23.07 -1.80
N THR A 26 -15.98 -23.85 -0.82
CA THR A 26 -16.40 -23.69 0.57
C THR A 26 -15.91 -22.31 1.00
N ASN A 27 -16.82 -21.36 1.19
CA ASN A 27 -16.49 -20.11 1.86
C ASN A 27 -15.80 -20.47 3.18
N PRO A 28 -14.57 -19.98 3.47
CA PRO A 28 -14.00 -20.18 4.79
C PRO A 28 -14.93 -19.50 5.78
N SER A 29 -15.69 -20.29 6.52
CA SER A 29 -16.42 -19.83 7.69
C SER A 29 -15.36 -19.34 8.67
N SER A 30 -15.39 -18.05 8.99
CA SER A 30 -14.53 -17.44 10.02
C SER A 30 -14.57 -18.33 11.25
N SER A 31 -13.43 -18.93 11.58
CA SER A 31 -13.33 -19.90 12.64
C SER A 31 -13.03 -19.18 13.95
N GLU A 32 -13.40 -19.77 15.10
CA GLU A 32 -13.08 -19.21 16.41
C GLU A 32 -11.55 -19.06 16.61
N ALA A 33 -10.76 -19.86 15.90
CA ALA A 33 -9.30 -19.73 15.86
C ALA A 33 -8.82 -18.41 15.23
N ASP A 34 -9.58 -17.81 14.31
CA ASP A 34 -9.22 -16.52 13.70
C ASP A 34 -9.23 -15.36 14.71
N TYR A 35 -10.02 -15.49 15.79
CA TYR A 35 -10.05 -14.52 16.90
C TYR A 35 -8.85 -14.65 17.85
N PHE A 36 -8.17 -15.79 17.85
CA PHE A 36 -7.00 -16.06 18.71
C PHE A 36 -5.67 -16.00 17.95
N ASN A 37 -5.67 -15.63 16.67
CA ASN A 37 -4.44 -15.43 15.91
C ASN A 37 -3.65 -14.24 16.44
N ASP A 38 -2.32 -14.33 16.32
CA ASP A 38 -1.42 -13.23 16.64
C ASP A 38 -1.76 -12.00 15.79
N LEU A 39 -1.99 -10.87 16.48
CA LEU A 39 -2.25 -9.60 15.82
C LEU A 39 -0.96 -8.99 15.26
N PRO A 40 -1.05 -8.19 14.19
CA PRO A 40 0.12 -7.53 13.64
C PRO A 40 0.79 -6.66 14.71
N VAL A 41 2.09 -6.89 14.88
CA VAL A 41 2.94 -6.10 15.77
C VAL A 41 3.23 -4.77 15.09
N VAL A 42 3.04 -3.68 15.83
CA VAL A 42 3.25 -2.31 15.33
C VAL A 42 4.43 -1.68 16.04
N LEU A 43 5.25 -0.94 15.29
CA LEU A 43 6.40 -0.19 15.82
C LEU A 43 6.11 1.32 15.83
N SER A 44 5.16 1.78 15.02
CA SER A 44 5.02 3.20 14.68
C SER A 44 4.21 4.03 15.68
N ALA A 45 3.60 3.42 16.70
CA ALA A 45 2.84 4.18 17.70
C ALA A 45 3.73 4.73 18.83
N SER A 46 4.73 3.95 19.24
CA SER A 46 5.57 4.22 20.43
C SER A 46 7.08 4.01 20.21
N HIS A 47 7.50 3.66 18.98
CA HIS A 47 8.85 3.11 18.70
C HIS A 47 9.19 1.83 19.49
N LEU A 48 8.21 1.23 20.16
CA LEU A 48 8.32 -0.06 20.82
C LEU A 48 7.50 -1.06 20.02
N SER A 49 8.09 -2.24 19.82
CA SER A 49 7.41 -3.38 19.22
C SER A 49 6.31 -3.84 20.16
N GLN A 50 5.06 -3.49 19.86
CA GLN A 50 3.91 -3.83 20.72
C GLN A 50 2.72 -4.30 19.89
N PRO A 51 1.85 -5.19 20.44
CA PRO A 51 0.60 -5.56 19.80
C PRO A 51 -0.25 -4.33 19.51
N GLN A 52 -0.99 -4.34 18.39
CA GLN A 52 -1.86 -3.22 17.98
C GLN A 52 -2.85 -2.79 19.09
N GLN A 53 -3.34 -3.72 19.91
CA GLN A 53 -4.28 -3.43 21.00
C GLN A 53 -3.67 -2.65 22.16
N GLU A 54 -2.35 -2.73 22.33
CA GLU A 54 -1.62 -2.02 23.39
C GLU A 54 -1.18 -0.62 22.94
N ALA A 55 -1.38 -0.27 21.66
CA ALA A 55 -1.08 1.06 21.17
C ALA A 55 -2.06 2.10 21.73
N PRO A 56 -1.58 3.22 22.30
CA PRO A 56 -2.45 4.25 22.88
C PRO A 56 -3.14 5.14 21.82
N ALA A 57 -3.16 4.72 20.56
CA ALA A 57 -3.67 5.48 19.42
C ALA A 57 -4.40 4.56 18.43
N ALA A 58 -5.25 5.15 17.59
CA ALA A 58 -5.95 4.39 16.55
C ALA A 58 -4.99 4.00 15.42
N VAL A 59 -4.56 2.74 15.40
CA VAL A 59 -3.64 2.20 14.39
C VAL A 59 -4.39 1.40 13.33
N THR A 60 -4.00 1.52 12.07
CA THR A 60 -4.35 0.57 11.00
C THR A 60 -3.08 0.03 10.39
N VAL A 61 -3.06 -1.28 10.15
CA VAL A 61 -1.99 -1.96 9.42
C VAL A 61 -2.56 -2.43 8.08
N ILE A 62 -1.91 -2.05 6.99
CA ILE A 62 -2.16 -2.60 5.66
C ILE A 62 -1.01 -3.58 5.38
N ASP A 63 -1.27 -4.87 5.53
CA ASP A 63 -0.26 -5.91 5.29
C ASP A 63 -0.11 -6.25 3.79
N GLN A 64 0.85 -7.12 3.49
CA GLN A 64 1.15 -7.54 2.14
C GLN A 64 0.00 -8.28 1.44
N GLU A 65 -0.81 -9.02 2.20
CA GLU A 65 -1.93 -9.78 1.64
C GLU A 65 -3.02 -8.81 1.21
N MET A 66 -3.36 -7.84 2.06
CA MET A 66 -4.29 -6.76 1.76
C MET A 66 -3.81 -5.92 0.57
N ILE A 67 -2.52 -5.57 0.49
CA ILE A 67 -1.94 -4.87 -0.65
C ILE A 67 -2.19 -5.64 -1.94
N ARG A 68 -1.93 -6.96 -1.97
CA ARG A 68 -2.16 -7.81 -3.16
C ARG A 68 -3.64 -7.94 -3.49
N ALA A 69 -4.46 -8.21 -2.49
CA ALA A 69 -5.91 -8.42 -2.65
C ALA A 69 -6.62 -7.15 -3.13
N SER A 70 -6.11 -5.97 -2.77
CA SER A 70 -6.69 -4.69 -3.17
C SER A 70 -6.59 -4.40 -4.67
N GLY A 71 -5.59 -4.96 -5.36
CA GLY A 71 -5.29 -4.66 -6.76
C GLY A 71 -4.85 -3.21 -7.03
N PHE A 72 -4.56 -2.43 -5.98
CA PHE A 72 -4.05 -1.06 -6.14
C PHE A 72 -2.66 -1.07 -6.77
N ARG A 73 -2.44 -0.11 -7.69
CA ARG A 73 -1.18 0.03 -8.43
C ARG A 73 -0.27 1.10 -7.85
N GLU A 74 -0.83 2.07 -7.13
CA GLU A 74 -0.07 3.17 -6.53
C GLU A 74 -0.19 3.16 -5.00
N ILE A 75 0.91 3.48 -4.34
CA ILE A 75 0.97 3.60 -2.87
C ILE A 75 -0.10 4.54 -2.31
N PRO A 76 -0.32 5.76 -2.84
CA PRO A 76 -1.37 6.65 -2.33
C PRO A 76 -2.75 5.98 -2.37
N ASP A 77 -3.04 5.11 -3.34
CA ASP A 77 -4.33 4.47 -3.45
C ASP A 77 -4.61 3.50 -2.30
N LEU A 78 -3.57 2.90 -1.70
CA LEU A 78 -3.70 2.01 -0.54
C LEU A 78 -4.36 2.71 0.65
N PHE A 79 -4.17 4.03 0.79
CA PHE A 79 -4.79 4.76 1.90
C PHE A 79 -6.31 4.83 1.81
N ARG A 80 -6.92 4.51 0.66
CA ARG A 80 -8.39 4.38 0.56
C ARG A 80 -8.94 3.22 1.40
N LEU A 81 -8.09 2.27 1.80
CA LEU A 81 -8.46 1.18 2.71
C LEU A 81 -8.53 1.63 4.18
N VAL A 82 -8.00 2.81 4.50
CA VAL A 82 -7.96 3.32 5.88
C VAL A 82 -9.20 4.19 6.14
N PRO A 83 -9.97 3.94 7.20
CA PRO A 83 -11.11 4.78 7.55
C PRO A 83 -10.72 6.25 7.74
N GLY A 84 -11.51 7.15 7.16
CA GLY A 84 -11.32 8.61 7.24
C GLY A 84 -10.26 9.18 6.30
N PHE A 85 -9.47 8.32 5.63
CA PHE A 85 -8.58 8.76 4.56
C PHE A 85 -9.36 8.98 3.26
N SER A 86 -8.92 9.98 2.50
CA SER A 86 -9.39 10.17 1.12
C SER A 86 -8.21 10.51 0.22
N VAL A 87 -8.25 9.96 -0.98
CA VAL A 87 -7.18 10.07 -1.98
C VAL A 87 -7.80 10.63 -3.25
N SER A 88 -7.35 11.81 -3.63
CA SER A 88 -7.78 12.53 -4.83
C SER A 88 -6.56 12.92 -5.67
N ASN A 89 -6.78 13.61 -6.78
CA ASN A 89 -5.71 14.24 -7.55
C ASN A 89 -5.87 15.76 -7.48
N TYR A 90 -4.78 16.50 -7.28
CA TYR A 90 -4.83 17.97 -7.27
C TYR A 90 -4.96 18.53 -8.68
N THR A 91 -4.02 18.16 -9.56
CA THR A 91 -4.02 18.48 -10.98
C THR A 91 -3.46 17.29 -11.76
N GLY A 92 -4.08 17.01 -12.91
CA GLY A 92 -3.83 15.81 -13.71
C GLY A 92 -3.77 14.56 -12.82
N SER A 93 -2.57 14.01 -12.69
CA SER A 93 -2.32 12.75 -12.01
C SER A 93 -1.46 12.87 -10.74
N ILE A 94 -1.35 14.08 -10.18
CA ILE A 94 -0.64 14.31 -8.90
C ILE A 94 -1.55 13.91 -7.74
N PRO A 95 -1.26 12.81 -7.03
CA PRO A 95 -2.13 12.31 -5.98
C PRO A 95 -1.99 13.15 -4.71
N VAL A 96 -3.10 13.33 -4.03
CA VAL A 96 -3.23 14.02 -2.74
C VAL A 96 -3.87 13.05 -1.76
N VAL A 97 -3.17 12.80 -0.67
CA VAL A 97 -3.65 11.96 0.43
C VAL A 97 -4.09 12.89 1.56
N THR A 98 -5.24 12.63 2.15
CA THR A 98 -5.86 13.50 3.17
C THR A 98 -6.53 12.66 4.24
N TYR A 99 -6.68 13.22 5.43
CA TYR A 99 -7.41 12.61 6.53
C TYR A 99 -8.45 13.60 7.06
N HIS A 100 -9.70 13.14 7.23
CA HIS A 100 -10.85 13.97 7.63
C HIS A 100 -11.05 15.25 6.78
N GLY A 101 -10.76 15.19 5.48
CA GLY A 101 -10.99 16.31 4.56
C GLY A 101 -10.06 17.51 4.76
N MET A 102 -9.10 17.44 5.69
CA MET A 102 -8.14 18.50 5.95
C MET A 102 -6.99 18.42 4.94
N SER A 103 -7.22 19.01 3.76
CA SER A 103 -6.31 18.97 2.62
C SER A 103 -5.74 20.33 2.25
N ASP A 104 -4.53 20.34 1.72
CA ASP A 104 -4.02 21.41 0.87
C ASP A 104 -3.28 20.78 -0.33
N ALA A 105 -2.83 21.58 -1.28
CA ALA A 105 -2.13 21.08 -2.47
C ALA A 105 -0.84 20.28 -2.16
N TYR A 106 -0.35 20.33 -0.92
CA TYR A 106 0.95 19.80 -0.49
C TYR A 106 0.81 18.70 0.59
N SER A 107 -0.40 18.39 1.09
CA SER A 107 -0.68 17.39 2.13
C SER A 107 0.24 17.42 3.36
N ARG A 108 0.63 18.61 3.84
CA ARG A 108 1.71 18.82 4.83
C ARG A 108 1.36 18.52 6.29
N ARG A 109 0.24 17.84 6.54
CA ARG A 109 -0.33 17.64 7.89
C ARG A 109 -0.33 16.18 8.35
N MET A 110 0.27 15.31 7.57
CA MET A 110 0.59 13.94 8.00
C MET A 110 2.11 13.82 7.98
N GLN A 111 2.67 12.88 8.73
CA GLN A 111 4.08 12.53 8.65
C GLN A 111 4.23 11.17 7.97
N VAL A 112 4.87 11.10 6.81
CA VAL A 112 5.14 9.85 6.08
C VAL A 112 6.61 9.48 6.21
N LEU A 113 6.83 8.21 6.51
CA LEU A 113 8.13 7.59 6.73
C LEU A 113 8.26 6.38 5.82
N VAL A 114 9.48 6.11 5.36
CA VAL A 114 9.88 4.81 4.82
C VAL A 114 10.94 4.26 5.76
N ASP A 115 10.68 3.09 6.34
CA ASP A 115 11.56 2.45 7.33
C ASP A 115 11.97 3.42 8.45
N GLY A 116 11.02 4.21 8.96
CA GLY A 116 11.24 5.20 10.01
C GLY A 116 11.90 6.52 9.57
N ARG A 117 12.26 6.68 8.29
CA ARG A 117 12.87 7.92 7.77
C ARG A 117 11.87 8.79 7.03
N SER A 118 11.81 10.06 7.40
CA SER A 118 10.99 11.07 6.73
C SER A 118 11.33 11.20 5.24
N ILE A 119 10.31 11.17 4.39
CA ILE A 119 10.44 11.30 2.93
C ILE A 119 9.91 12.64 2.39
N TYR A 120 9.65 13.60 3.29
CA TYR A 120 9.22 14.93 2.89
C TYR A 120 10.29 15.66 2.09
N ASN A 121 9.86 16.41 1.09
CA ASN A 121 10.75 17.38 0.48
C ASN A 121 10.98 18.57 1.43
N VAL A 122 12.21 19.07 1.48
CA VAL A 122 12.59 20.19 2.36
C VAL A 122 11.96 21.53 1.94
N GLY A 123 11.63 21.70 0.66
CA GLY A 123 11.10 22.97 0.14
C GLY A 123 9.63 23.22 0.48
N PHE A 124 8.79 22.18 0.43
CA PHE A 124 7.34 22.31 0.59
C PHE A 124 6.77 21.43 1.70
N GLY A 125 7.56 20.55 2.34
CA GLY A 125 7.04 19.65 3.37
C GLY A 125 5.99 18.68 2.83
N GLN A 126 6.03 18.36 1.53
CA GLN A 126 5.10 17.42 0.88
C GLN A 126 5.78 16.08 0.57
N VAL A 127 4.97 15.03 0.45
CA VAL A 127 5.41 13.76 -0.12
C VAL A 127 5.20 13.80 -1.62
N ASN A 128 6.24 13.54 -2.39
CA ASN A 128 6.08 13.30 -3.82
C ASN A 128 5.81 11.81 -4.04
N TRP A 129 4.53 11.43 -4.02
CA TRP A 129 4.09 10.04 -4.16
C TRP A 129 4.50 9.38 -5.49
N ARG A 130 4.71 10.17 -6.54
CA ARG A 130 5.01 9.66 -7.90
C ARG A 130 6.48 9.30 -8.07
N ASP A 131 7.34 10.11 -7.45
CA ASP A 131 8.78 9.94 -7.52
C ASP A 131 9.32 9.11 -6.35
N LEU A 132 8.45 8.42 -5.60
CA LEU A 132 8.90 7.47 -4.58
C LEU A 132 9.62 6.30 -5.26
N PRO A 133 10.91 6.08 -4.96
CA PRO A 133 11.69 4.99 -5.55
C PRO A 133 11.37 3.66 -4.85
N LEU A 134 10.08 3.34 -4.70
CA LEU A 134 9.58 2.18 -3.98
C LEU A 134 8.54 1.44 -4.81
N ALA A 135 8.84 0.18 -5.12
CA ALA A 135 7.86 -0.73 -5.70
C ALA A 135 6.82 -1.10 -4.63
N ILE A 136 5.54 -1.07 -4.99
CA ILE A 136 4.44 -1.43 -4.07
C ILE A 136 4.56 -2.90 -3.63
N GLU A 137 5.17 -3.75 -4.47
CA GLU A 137 5.44 -5.15 -4.20
C GLU A 137 6.56 -5.39 -3.18
N ASP A 138 7.39 -4.39 -2.93
CA ASP A 138 8.50 -4.44 -1.97
C ASP A 138 8.13 -3.91 -0.58
N ILE A 139 6.95 -3.30 -0.44
CA ILE A 139 6.36 -2.96 0.85
C ILE A 139 6.07 -4.27 1.59
N GLU A 140 6.39 -4.37 2.86
CA GLU A 140 5.96 -5.48 3.71
C GLU A 140 4.60 -5.17 4.33
N ARG A 141 4.49 -3.98 4.90
CA ARG A 141 3.25 -3.44 5.45
C ARG A 141 3.31 -1.91 5.55
N ILE A 142 2.15 -1.29 5.68
CA ILE A 142 2.04 0.13 5.99
C ILE A 142 1.35 0.27 7.34
N GLU A 143 2.01 0.92 8.28
CA GLU A 143 1.46 1.24 9.59
C GLU A 143 0.97 2.69 9.59
N ILE A 144 -0.31 2.90 9.90
CA ILE A 144 -0.93 4.23 9.97
C ILE A 144 -1.43 4.46 11.38
N VAL A 145 -0.82 5.43 12.08
CA VAL A 145 -1.26 5.92 13.38
C VAL A 145 -2.06 7.19 13.15
N ARG A 146 -3.37 7.14 13.42
CA ARG A 146 -4.26 8.30 13.26
C ARG A 146 -4.27 9.14 14.54
N GLY A 147 -4.18 10.45 14.36
CA GLY A 147 -4.16 11.45 15.43
C GLY A 147 -2.82 12.18 15.57
N PRO A 148 -2.76 13.19 16.45
CA PRO A 148 -1.56 13.99 16.66
C PRO A 148 -0.42 13.18 17.29
N ASN A 149 0.78 13.26 16.71
CA ASN A 149 1.99 12.61 17.24
C ASN A 149 3.27 13.45 16.99
N ALA A 150 3.13 14.77 17.08
CA ALA A 150 4.23 15.71 16.79
C ALA A 150 5.40 15.63 17.79
N ALA A 151 5.15 15.19 19.02
CA ALA A 151 6.18 15.01 20.05
C ALA A 151 7.23 13.95 19.65
N THR A 152 6.81 12.93 18.90
CA THR A 152 7.64 11.79 18.52
C THR A 152 8.16 11.93 17.09
N TYR A 153 7.30 12.40 16.19
CA TYR A 153 7.53 12.35 14.74
C TYR A 153 7.74 13.73 14.09
N GLY A 154 7.69 14.81 14.88
CA GLY A 154 7.95 16.16 14.42
C GLY A 154 6.73 16.89 13.83
N PRO A 155 6.95 18.08 13.25
CA PRO A 155 5.89 19.08 13.04
C PRO A 155 4.80 18.66 12.03
N ASN A 156 5.07 17.71 11.13
CA ASN A 156 4.08 17.27 10.14
C ASN A 156 3.12 16.19 10.69
N ALA A 157 3.37 15.62 11.87
CA ALA A 157 2.55 14.57 12.48
C ALA A 157 1.30 15.13 13.20
N PHE A 158 0.51 15.97 12.52
CA PHE A 158 -0.68 16.60 13.09
C PHE A 158 -1.94 15.72 12.97
N LEU A 159 -2.17 15.16 11.79
CA LEU A 159 -3.35 14.34 11.48
C LEU A 159 -3.08 12.84 11.62
N ALA A 160 -1.90 12.39 11.16
CA ALA A 160 -1.51 11.00 11.19
C ALA A 160 0.00 10.85 11.00
N VAL A 161 0.52 9.69 11.40
CA VAL A 161 1.84 9.19 11.05
C VAL A 161 1.66 7.94 10.20
N ILE A 162 2.35 7.88 9.08
CA ILE A 162 2.34 6.77 8.13
C ILE A 162 3.76 6.26 8.06
N ASN A 163 3.97 4.99 8.34
CA ASN A 163 5.26 4.34 8.19
C ASN A 163 5.13 3.19 7.19
N ILE A 164 5.79 3.34 6.06
CA ILE A 164 5.88 2.32 5.02
C ILE A 164 7.09 1.47 5.35
N ILE A 165 6.85 0.21 5.70
CA ILE A 165 7.89 -0.74 6.07
C ILE A 165 8.18 -1.59 4.86
N THR A 166 9.44 -1.64 4.45
CA THR A 166 9.87 -2.41 3.27
C THR A 166 10.38 -3.79 3.69
N LYS A 167 10.20 -4.79 2.81
CA LYS A 167 10.70 -6.13 3.06
C LYS A 167 12.21 -6.11 3.25
N HIS A 168 12.74 -6.92 4.16
CA HIS A 168 14.18 -7.04 4.32
C HIS A 168 14.82 -7.75 3.11
N ALA A 169 16.03 -7.36 2.70
CA ALA A 169 16.69 -7.96 1.54
C ALA A 169 16.88 -9.48 1.70
N ALA A 170 17.23 -9.91 2.92
CA ALA A 170 17.38 -11.32 3.33
C ALA A 170 16.13 -12.18 3.09
N GLU A 171 14.93 -11.60 3.14
CA GLU A 171 13.65 -12.30 2.93
C GLU A 171 13.23 -12.32 1.46
N THR A 172 14.02 -11.69 0.59
CA THR A 172 13.66 -11.43 -0.80
C THR A 172 14.60 -12.06 -1.82
N HIS A 173 15.34 -13.09 -1.41
CA HIS A 173 16.23 -13.84 -2.29
C HIS A 173 15.49 -14.49 -3.47
N GLY A 174 16.25 -14.70 -4.55
CA GLY A 174 15.75 -15.30 -5.78
C GLY A 174 15.12 -14.30 -6.75
N ASN A 175 14.50 -14.84 -7.78
CA ASN A 175 13.89 -14.06 -8.86
C ASN A 175 12.39 -14.01 -8.71
N ARG A 176 11.80 -12.84 -8.94
CA ARG A 176 10.35 -12.68 -9.06
C ARG A 176 10.05 -11.86 -10.30
N ALA A 177 9.04 -12.29 -11.05
CA ALA A 177 8.52 -11.56 -12.19
C ALA A 177 7.00 -11.48 -12.06
N SER A 178 6.42 -10.35 -12.46
CA SER A 178 4.97 -10.23 -12.63
C SER A 178 4.65 -9.34 -13.81
N ILE A 179 3.57 -9.68 -14.49
CA ILE A 179 2.98 -8.88 -15.55
C ILE A 179 1.51 -8.68 -15.21
N SER A 180 0.99 -7.49 -15.47
CA SER A 180 -0.41 -7.16 -15.25
C SER A 180 -0.95 -6.41 -16.46
N ALA A 181 -2.20 -6.71 -16.84
CA ALA A 181 -2.92 -6.01 -17.89
C ALA A 181 -4.33 -5.70 -17.41
N GLY A 182 -4.89 -4.56 -17.82
CA GLY A 182 -6.21 -4.13 -17.38
C GLY A 182 -6.88 -3.14 -18.33
N GLN A 183 -8.01 -2.59 -17.87
CA GLN A 183 -8.72 -1.50 -18.55
C GLN A 183 -7.83 -0.23 -18.62
N ASP A 184 -8.21 0.76 -19.45
CA ASP A 184 -7.46 2.01 -19.67
C ASP A 184 -6.03 1.77 -20.17
N SER A 185 -5.87 0.71 -20.96
CA SER A 185 -4.60 0.26 -21.52
C SER A 185 -3.52 0.02 -20.47
N ILE A 186 -3.91 -0.39 -19.24
CA ILE A 186 -2.97 -0.74 -18.18
C ILE A 186 -2.09 -1.89 -18.64
N ARG A 187 -0.77 -1.68 -18.58
CA ARG A 187 0.27 -2.69 -18.83
C ARG A 187 1.43 -2.47 -17.87
N ASP A 188 1.58 -3.38 -16.93
CA ASP A 188 2.65 -3.33 -15.94
C ASP A 188 3.56 -4.54 -16.05
N GLY A 189 4.85 -4.32 -15.82
CA GLY A 189 5.86 -5.34 -15.69
C GLY A 189 6.72 -5.07 -14.46
N MET A 190 7.04 -6.12 -13.72
CA MET A 190 7.96 -6.05 -12.59
C MET A 190 8.92 -7.22 -12.64
N LEU A 191 10.19 -6.92 -12.38
CA LEU A 191 11.26 -7.89 -12.21
C LEU A 191 12.00 -7.55 -10.92
N ARG A 192 12.21 -8.56 -10.08
CA ARG A 192 13.02 -8.46 -8.87
C ARG A 192 14.04 -9.58 -8.84
N HIS A 193 15.26 -9.21 -8.48
CA HIS A 193 16.34 -10.13 -8.19
C HIS A 193 16.90 -9.80 -6.80
N GLY A 194 16.93 -10.79 -5.92
CA GLY A 194 17.58 -10.70 -4.61
C GLY A 194 18.60 -11.81 -4.44
N GLY A 195 19.67 -11.51 -3.69
CA GLY A 195 20.72 -12.46 -3.40
C GLY A 195 21.56 -12.05 -2.20
N GLN A 196 22.52 -12.90 -1.88
CA GLN A 196 23.45 -12.70 -0.79
C GLN A 196 24.88 -12.84 -1.31
N TYR A 197 25.74 -11.89 -0.95
CA TYR A 197 27.18 -11.95 -1.21
C TYR A 197 27.95 -11.82 0.11
N GLY A 198 28.39 -12.96 0.65
CA GLY A 198 28.98 -13.03 1.98
C GLY A 198 27.96 -12.63 3.06
N ALA A 199 28.25 -11.56 3.81
CA ALA A 199 27.35 -11.02 4.82
C ALA A 199 26.37 -9.94 4.29
N LEU A 200 26.44 -9.60 2.99
CA LEU A 200 25.59 -8.58 2.37
C LEU A 200 24.39 -9.23 1.68
N ASP A 201 23.19 -8.90 2.13
CA ASP A 201 21.95 -9.16 1.38
C ASP A 201 21.63 -7.97 0.47
N TYR A 202 21.22 -8.25 -0.76
CA TYR A 202 20.82 -7.22 -1.72
C TYR A 202 19.50 -7.58 -2.41
N ARG A 203 18.73 -6.54 -2.78
CA ARG A 203 17.55 -6.62 -3.63
C ARG A 203 17.61 -5.54 -4.69
N VAL A 204 17.30 -5.90 -5.92
CA VAL A 204 17.09 -4.99 -7.05
C VAL A 204 15.71 -5.25 -7.62
N THR A 205 14.90 -4.20 -7.73
CA THR A 205 13.56 -4.26 -8.30
C THR A 205 13.44 -3.23 -9.43
N VAL A 206 12.92 -3.68 -10.57
CA VAL A 206 12.61 -2.85 -11.73
C VAL A 206 11.12 -2.97 -12.00
N VAL A 207 10.43 -1.84 -12.07
CA VAL A 207 9.00 -1.78 -12.37
C VAL A 207 8.80 -0.85 -13.56
N GLN A 208 7.99 -1.29 -14.52
CA GLN A 208 7.52 -0.49 -15.63
C GLN A 208 6.00 -0.47 -15.57
N LYS A 209 5.41 0.73 -15.54
CA LYS A 209 3.95 0.93 -15.55
C LYS A 209 3.56 1.74 -16.78
N GLN A 210 2.47 1.35 -17.42
CA GLN A 210 1.84 2.10 -18.51
C GLN A 210 0.33 2.14 -18.27
N ASP A 211 -0.27 3.31 -18.47
CA ASP A 211 -1.72 3.49 -18.51
C ASP A 211 -2.09 4.79 -19.23
N GLU A 212 -3.38 4.92 -19.53
CA GLU A 212 -3.94 6.06 -20.25
C GLU A 212 -4.97 6.85 -19.42
N ARG A 213 -5.04 6.57 -18.12
CA ARG A 213 -6.11 7.04 -17.22
C ARG A 213 -6.30 8.56 -17.20
N TYR A 214 -5.24 9.30 -17.53
CA TYR A 214 -5.21 10.76 -17.41
C TYR A 214 -5.02 11.50 -18.74
N LYS A 215 -5.16 10.81 -19.89
CA LYS A 215 -4.91 11.42 -21.20
C LYS A 215 -5.83 12.60 -21.53
N ASP A 216 -7.03 12.63 -20.95
CA ASP A 216 -8.05 13.64 -21.25
C ASP A 216 -8.13 14.77 -20.21
N PHE A 217 -7.23 14.81 -19.23
CA PHE A 217 -7.19 15.89 -18.23
C PHE A 217 -6.21 17.00 -18.66
N PRO A 218 -6.65 18.28 -18.69
CA PRO A 218 -5.82 19.42 -19.06
C PRO A 218 -4.71 19.73 -18.04
#